data_AF-A0A6B2G4T3-F1
#
_entry.id   AF-A0A6B2G4T3-F1
#
_cell.length_a   1.000
_cell.length_b   1.000
_cell.length_c   1.000
_cell.angle_alpha   90.00
_cell.angle_beta   90.00
_cell.angle_gamma   90.00
#
_symmetry.space_group_name_H-M   'P 1'
#
loop_
_entity.id
_entity.type
_entity.pdbx_description
1 polymer ?
#
loop_
_entity_poly.entity_id
_entity_poly.type
_entity_poly.pdbx_seq_one_letter_code
_entity_poly.pdbx_strand_id
1 'polypeptide(L)'
;MFEGTPDPAHFTQILDSVKKNRLAVKGSWATLLENNCESLNHAFRRELDLWANVVHIKSFPCFSKRDDMDFVIIRQNTEGEYSQIEHETAPGFVVMFKVITESCSRDIAKFAFDYAARNN
;
A
#
# COMPACT_ATOMS: atom_id res chain seq x y z
N MET A 1 -1.78 -14.19 -19.00
CA MET A 1 -2.33 -14.08 -17.63
C MET A 1 -1.15 -14.31 -16.69
N PHE A 2 -0.71 -13.30 -15.91
CA PHE A 2 0.36 -13.52 -14.93
C PHE A 2 -0.19 -14.40 -13.80
N GLU A 3 0.42 -15.55 -13.54
CA GLU A 3 0.02 -16.47 -12.47
C GLU A 3 -0.11 -15.70 -11.14
N GLY A 4 -1.32 -15.67 -10.58
CA GLY A 4 -1.58 -15.13 -9.24
C GLY A 4 -2.34 -13.80 -9.17
N THR A 5 -2.57 -13.09 -10.29
CA THR A 5 -3.45 -11.91 -10.28
C THR A 5 -4.91 -12.34 -10.40
N PRO A 6 -5.80 -11.97 -9.46
CA PRO A 6 -7.19 -12.38 -9.51
C PRO A 6 -7.91 -11.73 -10.69
N ASP A 7 -8.88 -12.45 -11.24
CA ASP A 7 -9.86 -11.87 -12.16
C ASP A 7 -10.59 -10.73 -11.44
N PRO A 8 -10.64 -9.50 -12.02
CA PRO A 8 -11.42 -8.39 -11.48
C PRO A 8 -12.88 -8.75 -11.14
N ALA A 9 -13.49 -9.70 -11.86
CA ALA A 9 -14.85 -10.18 -11.59
C ALA A 9 -15.02 -10.76 -10.17
N HIS A 10 -13.95 -11.30 -9.57
CA HIS A 10 -13.98 -11.88 -8.22
C HIS A 10 -13.52 -10.90 -7.13
N PHE A 11 -13.18 -9.66 -7.48
CA PHE A 11 -12.61 -8.70 -6.53
C PHE A 11 -13.52 -8.42 -5.33
N THR A 12 -14.82 -8.23 -5.56
CA THR A 12 -15.81 -8.01 -4.49
C THR A 12 -15.90 -9.20 -3.54
N GLN A 13 -15.93 -10.42 -4.07
CA GLN A 13 -15.97 -11.64 -3.26
C GLN A 13 -14.72 -11.77 -2.37
N ILE A 14 -13.56 -11.38 -2.89
CA ILE A 14 -12.31 -11.34 -2.13
C ILE A 14 -12.43 -10.31 -1.00
N LEU A 15 -12.89 -9.09 -1.28
CA LEU A 15 -13.07 -8.05 -0.26
C LEU A 15 -14.03 -8.50 0.84
N ASP A 16 -15.16 -9.11 0.50
CA ASP A 16 -16.15 -9.59 1.46
C ASP A 16 -15.58 -10.68 2.37
N SER A 17 -14.80 -11.61 1.80
CA SER A 17 -14.08 -12.63 2.56
C SER A 17 -13.12 -12.00 3.58
N VAL A 18 -12.33 -11.00 3.16
CA VAL A 18 -11.39 -10.32 4.06
C VAL A 18 -12.12 -9.48 5.11
N LYS A 19 -13.20 -8.79 4.76
CA LYS A 19 -14.03 -8.04 5.71
C LYS A 19 -14.66 -8.96 6.77
N LYS A 20 -15.10 -10.16 6.37
CA LYS A 20 -15.62 -11.20 7.27
C LYS A 20 -14.54 -11.76 8.18
N ASN A 21 -13.39 -12.15 7.63
CA ASN A 21 -12.34 -12.87 8.35
C ASN A 21 -11.37 -11.95 9.10
N ARG A 22 -11.30 -10.66 8.75
CA ARG A 22 -10.39 -9.65 9.29
C ARG A 22 -8.90 -9.90 9.06
N LEU A 23 -8.53 -11.01 8.42
CA LEU A 23 -7.16 -11.41 8.12
C LEU A 23 -7.08 -12.00 6.71
N ALA A 24 -5.98 -11.72 6.02
CA ALA A 24 -5.71 -12.27 4.69
C ALA A 24 -4.21 -12.50 4.49
N VAL A 25 -3.88 -13.53 3.72
CA VAL A 25 -2.55 -13.71 3.13
C VAL A 25 -2.72 -13.60 1.63
N LYS A 26 -1.98 -12.68 1.00
CA LYS A 26 -2.03 -12.49 -0.45
C LYS A 26 -0.63 -12.58 -1.06
N GLY A 27 -0.56 -13.13 -2.27
CA GLY A 27 0.63 -13.05 -3.11
C GLY A 27 0.80 -11.67 -3.77
N SER A 28 1.75 -11.60 -4.70
CA SER A 28 1.93 -10.43 -5.57
C SER A 28 0.86 -10.42 -6.65
N TRP A 29 0.22 -9.28 -6.88
CA TRP A 29 -0.68 -9.06 -8.01
C TRP A 29 0.01 -8.16 -9.02
N ALA A 30 0.06 -8.59 -10.27
CA ALA A 30 0.58 -7.79 -11.36
C ALA A 30 -0.33 -6.58 -11.58
N THR A 31 0.28 -5.41 -11.78
CA THR A 31 -0.45 -4.24 -12.28
C THR A 31 -0.21 -4.17 -13.77
N LEU A 32 -1.27 -4.39 -14.55
CA LEU A 32 -1.22 -4.20 -15.99
C LEU A 32 -1.19 -2.68 -16.24
N LEU A 33 -0.13 -2.19 -16.88
CA LEU A 33 0.00 -0.77 -17.24
C LEU A 33 -0.85 -0.40 -18.47
N GLU A 34 -1.37 -1.40 -19.16
CA GLU A 34 -2.26 -1.22 -20.30
C GLU A 34 -3.68 -0.93 -19.79
N ASN A 35 -4.29 0.14 -20.31
CA ASN A 35 -5.72 0.52 -20.17
C ASN A 35 -6.15 1.45 -19.03
N ASN A 36 -5.25 2.25 -18.43
CA ASN A 36 -5.63 3.21 -17.37
C ASN A 36 -6.42 2.58 -16.20
N CYS A 37 -6.27 1.27 -15.97
CA CYS A 37 -6.97 0.59 -14.89
C CYS A 37 -6.25 0.85 -13.55
N GLU A 38 -7.03 1.22 -12.53
CA GLU A 38 -6.55 1.34 -11.15
C GLU A 38 -5.90 0.01 -10.72
N SER A 39 -4.74 0.06 -10.06
CA SER A 39 -4.07 -1.14 -9.56
C SER A 39 -4.98 -1.87 -8.57
N LEU A 40 -5.25 -3.16 -8.78
CA LEU A 40 -6.00 -3.98 -7.81
C LEU A 40 -5.37 -3.95 -6.42
N ASN A 41 -4.04 -3.80 -6.32
CA ASN A 41 -3.38 -3.64 -5.03
C ASN A 41 -3.72 -2.31 -4.34
N HIS A 42 -3.92 -1.23 -5.11
CA HIS A 42 -4.32 0.07 -4.58
C HIS A 42 -5.77 0.04 -4.13
N ALA A 43 -6.67 -0.39 -5.02
CA ALA A 43 -8.09 -0.57 -4.72
C ALA A 43 -8.28 -1.44 -3.47
N PHE A 44 -7.58 -2.57 -3.35
CA PHE A 44 -7.70 -3.47 -2.20
C PHE A 44 -7.34 -2.82 -0.87
N ARG A 45 -6.29 -1.98 -0.86
CA ARG A 45 -5.88 -1.26 0.35
C ARG A 45 -6.87 -0.16 0.72
N ARG A 46 -7.38 0.57 -0.27
CA ARG A 46 -8.39 1.62 -0.06
C ARG A 46 -9.71 1.04 0.44
N GLU A 47 -10.23 0.00 -0.20
CA GLU A 47 -11.54 -0.63 0.14
C GLU A 47 -11.57 -1.32 1.51
N LEU A 48 -10.39 -1.69 2.03
CA LEU A 48 -10.21 -2.30 3.35
C LEU A 48 -9.66 -1.32 4.39
N ASP A 49 -9.46 -0.05 4.03
CA ASP A 49 -8.86 0.98 4.87
C ASP A 49 -7.54 0.54 5.53
N LEU A 50 -6.65 -0.07 4.73
CA LEU A 50 -5.34 -0.54 5.17
C LEU A 50 -4.30 0.59 5.11
N TRP A 51 -4.49 1.61 5.95
CA TRP A 51 -3.74 2.87 5.92
C TRP A 51 -2.27 2.78 6.39
N ALA A 52 -1.92 1.81 7.24
CA ALA A 52 -0.55 1.56 7.68
C ALA A 52 0.07 0.35 6.98
N ASN A 53 1.21 0.55 6.34
CA ASN A 53 2.06 -0.52 5.82
C ASN A 53 3.34 -0.63 6.67
N VAL A 54 3.62 -1.83 7.18
CA VAL A 54 4.78 -2.12 8.03
C VAL A 54 5.71 -3.03 7.26
N VAL A 55 6.97 -2.60 7.08
CA VAL A 55 8.01 -3.39 6.43
C VAL A 55 9.20 -3.49 7.35
N HIS A 56 9.46 -4.67 7.88
CA HIS A 56 10.66 -4.95 8.67
C HIS A 56 11.79 -5.37 7.73
N ILE A 57 12.87 -4.62 7.77
CA ILE A 57 14.08 -4.88 7.01
C ILE A 57 15.15 -5.34 7.99
N LYS A 58 15.58 -6.59 7.83
CA LYS A 58 16.59 -7.22 8.67
C LYS A 58 17.64 -7.92 7.83
N SER A 59 18.90 -7.72 8.20
CA SER A 59 20.02 -8.46 7.63
C SER A 59 20.01 -9.90 8.15
N PHE A 60 20.08 -10.85 7.21
CA PHE A 60 20.27 -12.26 7.54
C PHE A 60 21.71 -12.68 7.22
N PRO A 61 22.37 -13.40 8.14
CA PRO A 61 23.69 -13.97 7.88
C PRO A 61 23.68 -14.76 6.57
N CYS A 62 24.74 -14.62 5.78
CA CYS A 62 24.95 -15.26 4.47
C CYS A 62 24.10 -14.75 3.29
N PHE A 63 23.09 -13.90 3.51
CA PHE A 63 22.26 -13.34 2.42
C PHE A 63 22.44 -11.84 2.22
N SER A 64 22.85 -11.12 3.26
CA SER A 64 23.03 -9.67 3.19
C SER A 64 24.46 -9.28 2.82
N LYS A 65 24.61 -8.17 2.07
CA LYS A 65 25.90 -7.49 1.86
C LYS A 65 26.20 -6.45 2.95
N ARG A 66 25.24 -6.19 3.84
CA ARG A 66 25.33 -5.26 4.97
C ARG A 66 24.85 -5.98 6.21
N ASP A 67 25.69 -6.10 7.23
CA ASP A 67 25.41 -7.00 8.36
C ASP A 67 24.67 -6.34 9.53
N ASP A 68 24.37 -5.05 9.43
CA ASP A 68 23.92 -4.19 10.53
C ASP A 68 22.57 -3.50 10.27
N MET A 69 21.73 -4.04 9.38
CA MET A 69 20.39 -3.50 9.16
C MET A 69 19.36 -4.22 10.03
N ASP A 70 18.75 -3.47 10.95
CA ASP A 70 17.53 -3.87 11.64
C ASP A 70 16.68 -2.60 11.84
N PHE A 71 15.74 -2.38 10.93
CA PHE A 71 14.84 -1.24 11.01
C PHE A 71 13.49 -1.52 10.38
N VAL A 72 12.49 -0.77 10.81
CA VAL A 72 11.11 -0.91 10.34
C VAL A 72 10.70 0.37 9.62
N ILE A 73 10.17 0.20 8.41
CA ILE A 73 9.52 1.27 7.65
C ILE A 73 8.03 1.23 7.96
N ILE A 74 7.51 2.34 8.48
CA ILE A 74 6.08 2.58 8.64
C ILE A 74 5.66 3.55 7.53
N ARG A 75 4.82 3.08 6.61
CA ARG A 75 4.39 3.83 5.43
C ARG A 75 2.90 4.09 5.46
N GLN A 76 2.51 5.35 5.22
CA GLN A 76 1.13 5.73 4.91
C GLN A 76 0.75 5.18 3.52
N ASN A 77 -0.44 4.59 3.42
CA ASN A 77 -0.81 3.73 2.30
C ASN A 77 -2.10 4.14 1.56
N THR A 78 -2.76 5.24 1.96
CA THR A 78 -4.07 5.68 1.44
C THR A 78 -4.07 7.09 0.84
N GLU A 79 -3.05 7.91 1.08
CA GLU A 79 -2.93 9.29 0.58
C GLU A 79 -1.57 9.50 -0.13
N GLY A 80 -1.20 10.76 -0.35
CA GLY A 80 0.01 11.19 -1.04
C GLY A 80 -0.18 11.26 -2.55
N GLU A 81 0.90 10.99 -3.27
CA GLU A 81 0.94 10.93 -4.73
C GLU A 81 0.08 9.76 -5.28
N TYR A 82 -0.20 8.76 -4.45
CA TYR A 82 -1.05 7.62 -4.81
C TYR A 82 -2.55 7.92 -4.79
N SER A 83 -2.95 9.14 -4.44
CA SER A 83 -4.35 9.58 -4.54
C SER A 83 -4.89 9.60 -5.99
N GLN A 84 -3.99 9.55 -6.99
CA GLN A 84 -4.34 9.48 -8.43
C GLN A 84 -5.26 10.62 -8.90
N ILE A 85 -5.15 11.78 -8.25
CA ILE A 85 -5.86 13.00 -8.65
C ILE A 85 -4.99 13.72 -9.68
N GLU A 86 -5.24 13.39 -10.95
CA GLU A 86 -4.48 13.88 -12.10
C GLU A 86 -5.42 14.62 -13.05
N HIS A 87 -4.94 15.73 -13.63
CA HIS A 87 -5.70 16.51 -14.60
C HIS A 87 -4.79 17.13 -15.66
N GLU A 88 -5.16 16.99 -16.92
CA GLU A 88 -4.53 17.73 -18.02
C GLU A 88 -5.28 19.05 -18.21
N THR A 89 -4.65 20.17 -17.82
CA THR A 89 -5.29 21.49 -17.82
C THR A 89 -5.25 22.14 -19.22
N ALA A 90 -4.25 21.77 -20.03
CA ALA A 90 -4.10 22.11 -21.43
C ALA A 90 -3.27 21.02 -22.12
N PRO A 91 -3.29 20.86 -23.46
CA PRO A 91 -2.51 19.84 -24.15
C PRO A 91 -1.02 19.90 -23.77
N GLY A 92 -0.52 18.82 -23.16
CA GLY A 92 0.85 18.70 -22.67
C GLY A 92 1.13 19.33 -21.30
N PHE A 93 0.13 19.89 -20.63
CA PHE A 93 0.22 20.45 -19.28
C PHE A 93 -0.60 19.63 -18.29
N VAL A 94 0.09 18.71 -17.62
CA VAL A 94 -0.49 17.77 -16.66
C VAL A 94 -0.14 18.21 -15.24
N VAL A 95 -1.14 18.23 -14.37
CA VAL A 95 -0.98 18.44 -12.93
C VAL A 95 -1.39 17.18 -12.17
N MET A 96 -0.65 16.86 -11.12
CA MET A 96 -0.97 15.81 -10.16
C MET A 96 -1.01 16.44 -8.77
N PHE A 97 -2.06 16.12 -8.01
CA PHE A 97 -2.18 16.58 -6.63
C PHE A 97 -1.64 15.54 -5.67
N LYS A 98 -0.72 15.97 -4.82
CA LYS A 98 -0.35 15.23 -3.61
C LYS A 98 -1.28 15.64 -2.49
N VAL A 99 -2.15 14.72 -2.06
CA VAL A 99 -3.05 14.96 -0.92
C VAL A 99 -2.38 14.47 0.35
N ILE A 100 -2.30 15.32 1.37
CA ILE A 100 -1.89 14.94 2.72
C ILE A 100 -2.84 15.62 3.70
N THR A 101 -3.51 14.83 4.53
CA THR A 101 -4.38 15.35 5.58
C THR A 101 -3.69 15.33 6.94
N GLU A 102 -4.08 16.24 7.83
CA GLU A 102 -3.58 16.28 9.20
C GLU A 102 -3.94 14.99 9.96
N SER A 103 -5.18 14.51 9.80
CA SER A 103 -5.68 13.29 10.46
C SER A 103 -4.84 12.08 10.09
N CYS A 104 -4.63 11.82 8.80
CA CYS A 104 -3.83 10.67 8.38
C CYS A 104 -2.36 10.80 8.79
N SER A 105 -1.81 12.01 8.78
CA SER A 105 -0.45 12.27 9.26
C SER A 105 -0.30 12.00 10.76
N ARG A 106 -1.30 12.40 11.56
CA ARG A 106 -1.33 12.17 13.00
C ARG A 106 -1.48 10.68 13.32
N ASP A 107 -2.37 9.99 12.62
CA ASP A 107 -2.65 8.57 12.85
C ASP A 107 -1.43 7.70 12.52
N ILE A 108 -0.76 7.94 11.38
CA ILE A 108 0.45 7.18 11.01
C ILE A 108 1.62 7.48 11.95
N ALA A 109 1.77 8.73 12.41
CA ALA A 109 2.80 9.08 13.38
C ALA A 109 2.54 8.39 14.73
N LYS A 110 1.30 8.45 15.23
CA LYS A 110 0.90 7.76 16.46
C LYS A 110 1.14 6.26 16.35
N PHE A 111 0.74 5.65 15.23
CA PHE A 111 0.98 4.23 14.98
C PHE A 111 2.47 3.88 15.02
N ALA A 112 3.32 4.71 14.41
CA ALA A 112 4.77 4.49 14.43
C ALA A 112 5.34 4.51 15.86
N PHE A 113 4.93 5.49 16.69
CA PHE A 113 5.35 5.55 18.09
C PHE A 113 4.80 4.38 18.92
N ASP A 114 3.52 4.04 18.75
CA ASP A 114 2.91 2.89 19.44
C ASP A 114 3.58 1.57 19.05
N TYR A 115 3.92 1.42 17.75
CA TYR A 115 4.65 0.26 17.24
C TYR A 115 6.04 0.18 17.87
N ALA A 116 6.79 1.29 17.88
CA ALA A 116 8.12 1.34 18.49
C ALA A 116 8.07 1.01 19.99
N ALA A 117 7.11 1.54 20.74
CA ALA A 117 6.97 1.28 22.17
C ALA A 117 6.66 -0.20 22.51
N ARG A 118 5.99 -0.93 21.60
CA ARG A 118 5.63 -2.35 21.80
C ARG A 118 6.71 -3.33 21.32
N ASN A 119 7.65 -2.89 20.49
CA ASN A 119 8.64 -3.75 19.83
C ASN A 119 10.09 -3.33 20.14
N ASN A 120 10.29 -2.56 21.22
CA ASN A 120 11.60 -2.19 21.77
C ASN A 120 12.09 -3.20 22.80
#